data_AF-A0A1S9N9I1-F1
#
_entry.id   AF-A0A1S9N9I1-F1
#
_cell.length_a   1.000
_cell.length_b   1.000
_cell.length_c   1.000
_cell.angle_alpha   90.00
_cell.angle_beta   90.00
_cell.angle_gamma   90.00
#
_symmetry.space_group_name_H-M   'P 1'
#
loop_
_entity.id
_entity.type
_entity.pdbx_description
1 polymer ?
#
loop_
_entity_poly.entity_id
_entity_poly.type
_entity_poly.pdbx_seq_one_letter_code
_entity_poly.pdbx_strand_id
1 'polypeptide(L)'
;MVISVSIMIIFIIIGFLLMNNKCLWLISGYNTMTKEEKEKYDKKALCKFMSYLMFAIATCQGFIALGGYLRKSWIWILASTIMIVIFISAVIYCNRGNRFLK
;
A
#
# COMPACT_ATOMS: atom_id res chain seq x y z
N MET A 1 -19.02 -3.74 -6.27
CA MET A 1 -18.92 -2.26 -6.24
C MET A 1 -18.76 -1.74 -4.82
N VAL A 2 -19.73 -1.95 -3.91
CA VAL A 2 -19.67 -1.46 -2.51
C VAL A 2 -18.38 -1.86 -1.80
N ILE A 3 -18.03 -3.17 -1.83
CA ILE A 3 -16.81 -3.69 -1.19
C ILE A 3 -15.56 -2.97 -1.68
N SER A 4 -15.38 -2.84 -3.00
CA SER A 4 -14.20 -2.17 -3.58
C SER A 4 -14.10 -0.70 -3.18
N VAL A 5 -15.24 0.01 -3.12
CA VAL A 5 -15.28 1.41 -2.67
C VAL A 5 -14.93 1.53 -1.18
N SER A 6 -15.46 0.64 -0.34
CA SER A 6 -15.11 0.60 1.10
C SER A 6 -13.62 0.37 1.30
N ILE A 7 -13.04 -0.60 0.58
CA ILE A 7 -11.60 -0.87 0.62
C ILE A 7 -10.82 0.36 0.15
N MET A 8 -11.20 0.97 -0.98
CA MET A 8 -10.56 2.18 -1.50
C MET A 8 -10.49 3.29 -0.45
N ILE A 9 -11.59 3.59 0.24
CA ILE A 9 -11.64 4.64 1.26
C ILE A 9 -10.71 4.31 2.43
N ILE A 10 -10.73 3.07 2.93
CA ILE A 10 -9.87 2.62 4.04
C ILE A 10 -8.39 2.81 3.67
N PHE A 11 -7.99 2.38 2.47
CA PHE A 11 -6.60 2.49 2.03
C PHE A 11 -6.18 3.94 1.79
N ILE A 12 -7.07 4.82 1.33
CA ILE A 12 -6.80 6.27 1.25
C ILE A 12 -6.51 6.85 2.64
N ILE A 13 -7.35 6.53 3.62
CA ILE A 13 -7.17 7.01 5.01
C ILE A 13 -5.83 6.53 5.56
N ILE A 14 -5.51 5.24 5.43
CA ILE A 14 -4.23 4.67 5.87
C ILE A 14 -3.05 5.34 5.15
N GLY A 15 -3.17 5.57 3.84
CA GLY A 15 -2.15 6.28 3.05
C GLY A 15 -1.84 7.67 3.61
N PHE A 16 -2.87 8.47 3.91
CA PHE A 16 -2.69 9.78 4.52
C PHE A 16 -2.11 9.73 5.94
N LEU A 17 -2.53 8.76 6.76
CA LEU A 17 -1.98 8.55 8.11
C LEU A 17 -0.48 8.23 8.08
N LEU A 18 -0.05 7.42 7.11
CA LEU A 18 1.35 7.04 6.91
C LEU A 18 2.19 8.19 6.32
N MET A 19 1.62 8.99 5.42
CA MET A 19 2.32 10.15 4.83
C MET A 19 2.77 11.16 5.91
N ASN A 20 1.98 11.29 6.98
CA ASN A 20 2.30 12.15 8.11
C ASN A 20 3.34 11.56 9.08
N ASN A 21 3.86 10.35 8.83
CA ASN A 21 4.79 9.61 9.69
C ASN A 21 4.29 9.32 11.11
N LYS A 22 2.99 9.53 11.39
CA LYS A 22 2.41 9.37 12.73
C LYS A 22 2.00 7.93 13.05
N CYS A 23 1.82 7.09 12.02
CA CYS A 23 1.22 5.76 12.17
C CYS A 23 2.12 4.60 11.73
N LEU A 24 3.43 4.66 12.05
CA LEU A 24 4.34 3.52 11.80
C LEU A 24 3.89 2.21 12.49
N TRP A 25 3.12 2.30 13.57
CA TRP A 25 2.57 1.14 14.27
C TRP A 25 1.59 0.31 13.40
N LEU A 26 1.03 0.88 12.32
CA LEU A 26 0.22 0.15 11.34
C LEU A 26 1.05 -0.84 10.50
N ILE A 27 2.37 -0.64 10.44
CA ILE A 27 3.28 -1.53 9.72
C ILE A 27 3.65 -2.67 10.67
N SER A 28 2.94 -3.79 10.57
CA SER A 28 3.10 -4.94 11.47
C SER A 28 4.56 -5.37 11.61
N GLY A 29 5.30 -5.50 10.49
CA GLY A 29 6.72 -5.86 10.50
C GLY A 29 7.61 -4.88 11.25
N TYR A 30 7.28 -3.58 11.22
CA TYR A 30 7.98 -2.59 12.04
C TYR A 30 7.51 -2.68 13.50
N ASN A 31 6.22 -2.89 13.76
CA ASN A 31 5.70 -2.97 15.12
C ASN A 31 6.30 -4.15 15.93
N THR A 32 6.54 -5.29 15.27
CA THR A 32 7.12 -6.51 15.88
C THR A 32 8.62 -6.44 16.12
N MET A 33 9.34 -5.49 15.51
CA MET A 33 10.79 -5.30 15.74
C MET A 33 11.09 -4.83 17.17
N THR A 34 12.27 -5.20 17.67
CA THR A 34 12.80 -4.68 18.94
C THR A 34 13.10 -3.18 18.81
N LYS A 35 13.30 -2.50 19.96
CA LYS A 35 13.66 -1.07 19.95
C LYS A 35 14.96 -0.81 19.20
N GLU A 36 15.96 -1.68 19.38
CA GLU A 36 17.27 -1.61 18.74
C GLU A 36 17.18 -1.78 17.21
N GLU A 37 16.34 -2.70 16.74
CA GLU A 37 16.09 -2.90 15.32
C GLU A 37 15.39 -1.68 14.70
N LYS A 38 14.37 -1.14 15.38
CA LYS A 38 13.62 0.04 14.93
C LYS A 38 14.50 1.28 14.71
N GLU A 39 15.59 1.43 15.47
CA GLU A 39 16.50 2.58 15.34
C GLU A 39 17.33 2.56 14.06
N LYS A 40 17.62 1.36 13.54
CA LYS A 40 18.37 1.14 12.30
C LYS A 40 17.57 1.54 11.06
N TYR A 41 16.25 1.67 11.16
CA TYR A 41 15.40 1.99 10.02
C TYR A 41 15.20 3.50 9.80
N ASP A 42 15.20 3.92 8.55
CA ASP A 42 14.65 5.20 8.10
C ASP A 42 13.12 5.12 8.09
N LYS A 43 12.55 5.59 9.21
CA LYS A 43 11.11 5.65 9.44
C LYS A 43 10.39 6.46 8.36
N LYS A 44 11.00 7.54 7.85
CA LYS A 44 10.38 8.45 6.89
C LYS A 44 10.33 7.80 5.52
N ALA A 45 11.42 7.17 5.08
CA ALA A 45 11.44 6.41 3.84
C ALA A 45 10.43 5.25 3.86
N LEU A 46 10.38 4.50 4.97
CA LEU A 46 9.45 3.39 5.16
C LEU A 46 7.98 3.85 5.14
N CYS A 47 7.63 4.90 5.91
CA CYS A 47 6.27 5.45 5.92
C CYS A 47 5.87 6.00 4.56
N LYS A 48 6.77 6.72 3.88
CA LYS A 48 6.51 7.27 2.56
C LYS A 48 6.26 6.16 1.54
N PHE A 49 7.09 5.13 1.52
CA PHE A 49 6.88 3.96 0.66
C PHE A 49 5.54 3.27 0.93
N MET A 50 5.26 2.96 2.19
CA MET A 50 3.99 2.31 2.56
C MET A 50 2.79 3.20 2.21
N SER A 51 2.87 4.52 2.38
CA SER A 51 1.81 5.45 1.99
C SER A 51 1.49 5.38 0.49
N TYR A 52 2.50 5.37 -0.37
CA TYR A 52 2.31 5.24 -1.82
C TYR A 52 1.77 3.87 -2.21
N LEU A 53 2.21 2.80 -1.53
CA LEU A 53 1.63 1.48 -1.74
C LEU A 53 0.13 1.47 -1.42
N MET A 54 -0.29 2.10 -0.33
CA MET A 54 -1.71 2.19 0.03
C MET A 54 -2.51 2.98 -1.02
N PHE A 55 -1.98 4.12 -1.49
CA PHE A 55 -2.62 4.89 -2.55
C PHE A 55 -2.71 4.13 -3.86
N ALA A 56 -1.66 3.39 -4.25
CA ALA A 56 -1.67 2.58 -5.46
C ALA A 56 -2.74 1.48 -5.41
N ILE A 57 -2.88 0.81 -4.26
CA ILE A 57 -3.95 -0.18 -4.03
C ILE A 57 -5.33 0.48 -4.08
N ALA A 58 -5.51 1.65 -3.44
CA ALA A 58 -6.76 2.39 -3.49
C ALA A 58 -7.15 2.78 -4.93
N THR A 59 -6.20 3.26 -5.72
CA THR A 59 -6.41 3.57 -7.14
C THR A 59 -6.88 2.34 -7.92
N CYS A 60 -6.26 1.17 -7.70
CA CYS A 60 -6.70 -0.09 -8.33
C CYS A 60 -8.14 -0.44 -7.94
N GLN A 61 -8.51 -0.29 -6.66
CA GLN A 61 -9.88 -0.52 -6.19
C GLN A 61 -10.89 0.45 -6.82
N GLY A 62 -10.50 1.69 -7.06
CA GLY A 62 -11.29 2.66 -7.82
C GLY A 62 -11.58 2.19 -9.24
N PHE A 63 -10.58 1.69 -9.97
CA PHE A 63 -10.77 1.14 -11.32
C PHE A 63 -11.59 -0.15 -11.34
N ILE A 64 -11.42 -1.03 -10.34
CA ILE A 64 -12.25 -2.23 -10.15
C ILE A 64 -13.73 -1.83 -9.97
N ALA A 65 -14.01 -0.84 -9.11
CA ALA A 65 -15.37 -0.33 -8.90
C ALA A 65 -15.94 0.31 -10.17
N LEU A 66 -15.14 1.12 -10.88
CA LEU A 66 -15.51 1.78 -12.12
C LEU A 66 -15.81 0.78 -13.24
N GLY A 67 -14.98 -0.27 -13.41
CA GLY A 67 -15.21 -1.33 -14.38
C GLY A 67 -16.52 -2.07 -14.14
N GLY A 68 -16.83 -2.34 -12.85
CA GLY A 68 -18.13 -2.91 -12.45
C GLY A 68 -19.31 -1.99 -12.75
N TYR A 69 -19.18 -0.69 -12.48
CA TYR A 69 -20.22 0.31 -12.76
C TYR A 69 -20.48 0.45 -14.27
N LEU A 70 -19.42 0.54 -15.08
CA LEU A 70 -19.51 0.66 -16.55
C LEU A 70 -19.85 -0.66 -17.25
N ARG A 71 -19.97 -1.78 -16.51
CA ARG A 71 -20.13 -3.13 -17.06
C ARG A 71 -19.05 -3.50 -18.08
N LYS A 72 -17.83 -2.99 -17.89
CA LYS A 72 -16.66 -3.24 -18.75
C LYS A 72 -15.70 -4.20 -18.05
N SER A 73 -15.85 -5.49 -18.32
CA SER A 73 -15.06 -6.56 -17.68
C SER A 73 -13.55 -6.40 -17.89
N TRP A 74 -13.10 -5.85 -19.01
CA TRP A 74 -11.68 -5.66 -19.29
C TRP A 74 -11.00 -4.68 -18.32
N ILE A 75 -11.71 -3.65 -17.84
CA ILE A 75 -11.19 -2.67 -16.86
C ILE A 75 -10.95 -3.37 -15.52
N TRP A 76 -11.90 -4.21 -15.11
CA TRP A 76 -11.81 -4.99 -13.88
C TRP A 76 -10.63 -5.98 -13.91
N ILE A 77 -10.46 -6.70 -15.03
CA ILE A 77 -9.35 -7.65 -15.23
C ILE A 77 -8.01 -6.92 -15.21
N LEU A 78 -7.91 -5.80 -15.93
CA LEU A 78 -6.69 -5.00 -16.03
C LEU A 78 -6.28 -4.45 -14.66
N ALA A 79 -7.21 -3.82 -13.94
CA ALA A 79 -6.95 -3.26 -12.61
C ALA A 79 -6.54 -4.34 -11.59
N SER A 80 -7.19 -5.51 -11.63
CA SER A 80 -6.82 -6.64 -10.77
C SER A 80 -5.42 -7.17 -11.09
N THR A 81 -5.06 -7.24 -12.38
CA THR A 81 -3.73 -7.66 -12.83
C THR A 81 -2.64 -6.68 -12.37
N ILE A 82 -2.87 -5.38 -12.54
CA ILE A 82 -1.95 -4.32 -12.09
C ILE A 82 -1.76 -4.40 -10.57
N MET A 83 -2.83 -4.65 -9.81
CA MET A 83 -2.75 -4.79 -8.35
C MET A 83 -1.83 -5.95 -7.94
N ILE A 84 -1.88 -7.09 -8.62
CA ILE A 84 -0.97 -8.23 -8.37
C ILE A 84 0.48 -7.84 -8.65
N VAL A 85 0.73 -7.15 -9.77
CA VAL A 85 2.08 -6.66 -10.12
C VAL A 85 2.61 -5.69 -9.07
N ILE A 86 1.77 -4.80 -8.54
CA ILE A 86 2.13 -3.88 -7.45
C ILE A 86 2.55 -4.66 -6.19
N PHE A 87 1.80 -5.69 -5.79
CA PHE A 87 2.16 -6.51 -4.63
C PHE A 87 3.50 -7.22 -4.82
N ILE A 88 3.71 -7.86 -5.98
CA ILE A 88 4.98 -8.54 -6.30
C ILE A 88 6.13 -7.55 -6.28
N SER A 89 5.96 -6.40 -6.94
CA SER A 89 6.98 -5.35 -7.02
C SER A 89 7.29 -4.78 -5.63
N ALA A 90 6.29 -4.59 -4.78
CA ALA A 90 6.47 -4.11 -3.41
C ALA A 90 7.27 -5.12 -2.56
N VAL A 91 6.95 -6.41 -2.66
CA VAL A 91 7.69 -7.48 -1.96
C VAL A 91 9.14 -7.52 -2.43
N ILE A 92 9.39 -7.48 -3.75
CA ILE A 92 10.75 -7.47 -4.30
C ILE A 92 11.52 -6.22 -3.83
N TYR A 93 10.86 -5.05 -3.85
CA TYR A 93 11.47 -3.78 -3.45
C TYR A 93 11.86 -3.79 -1.97
N CYS A 94 10.98 -4.26 -1.09
CA CYS A 94 11.23 -4.32 0.35
C CYS A 94 12.36 -5.29 0.71
N ASN A 95 12.53 -6.38 -0.05
CA ASN A 95 13.52 -7.41 0.24
C ASN A 95 14.89 -7.14 -0.39
N ARG A 96 15.02 -6.17 -1.30
CA ARG A 96 16.32 -5.82 -1.88
C ARG A 96 17.07 -4.81 -1.02
N GLY A 97 18.37 -5.04 -0.82
CA GLY A 97 19.37 -4.01 -0.61
C GLY A 97 19.16 -3.09 0.59
N ASN A 98 18.60 -3.61 1.70
CA ASN A 98 18.46 -2.87 2.96
C ASN A 98 17.83 -1.48 2.79
N ARG A 99 16.87 -1.33 1.87
CA ARG A 99 16.37 -0.04 1.35
C ARG A 99 15.82 0.94 2.38
N PHE A 100 15.42 0.43 3.53
CA PHE A 100 14.85 1.22 4.62
C PHE A 100 15.77 1.28 5.84
N LEU A 101 17.00 0.78 5.75
CA LEU A 101 18.01 1.02 6.78
C LEU A 101 18.63 2.41 6.57
N LYS A 102 19.07 3.03 7.66
CA LYS A 102 19.87 4.26 7.65
C LYS A 102 21.29 4.00 7.22
#